data_AF-A0A8S8YPV9-F1
#
_entry.id   AF-A0A8S8YPV9-F1
#
_cell.length_a   1.000
_cell.length_b   1.000
_cell.length_c   1.000
_cell.angle_alpha   90.00
_cell.angle_beta   90.00
_cell.angle_gamma   90.00
#
_symmetry.space_group_name_H-M   'P 1'
#
loop_
_entity.id
_entity.type
_entity.pdbx_description
1 polymer ?
#
loop_
_entity_poly.entity_id
_entity_poly.type
_entity_poly.pdbx_seq_one_letter_code
_entity_poly.pdbx_strand_id
1 'polypeptide(L)'
;MFKDSWKVMDSSGNQIGTISEDSGLLALVRRFVPGSFLFPKICTFNGGKFIEFTQKMNPFVHKMNVTKIQSSGIDPRVVLAATMLLIAIEGRQGAG
;
A
#
# COMPACT_ATOMS: atom_id res chain seq x y z
N MET A 1 -14.83 6.82 -2.64
CA MET A 1 -15.64 5.73 -2.06
C MET A 1 -15.18 4.32 -2.46
N PHE A 2 -14.13 4.16 -3.28
CA PHE A 2 -13.63 2.83 -3.74
C PHE A 2 -12.11 2.65 -3.53
N LYS A 3 -11.53 3.34 -2.55
CA LYS A 3 -10.10 3.25 -2.25
C LYS A 3 -9.95 2.66 -0.87
N ASP A 4 -9.08 1.67 -0.74
CA ASP A 4 -8.72 1.16 0.58
C ASP A 4 -7.86 2.19 1.31
N SER A 5 -8.10 2.30 2.62
CA SER A 5 -7.32 3.14 3.50
C SER A 5 -7.12 2.45 4.85
N TRP A 6 -5.93 2.63 5.43
CA TRP A 6 -5.55 2.02 6.69
C TRP A 6 -5.02 3.10 7.62
N LYS A 7 -5.52 3.14 8.85
CA LYS A 7 -4.98 4.00 9.92
C LYS A 7 -3.77 3.31 10.55
N VAL A 8 -2.70 4.08 10.76
CA VAL A 8 -1.51 3.61 11.47
C VAL A 8 -1.53 4.21 12.86
N MET A 9 -1.37 3.35 13.86
CA MET A 9 -1.48 3.69 15.28
C MET A 9 -0.14 3.48 15.96
N ASP A 10 0.20 4.31 16.96
CA ASP A 10 1.29 4.03 17.89
C ASP A 10 0.88 3.01 18.96
N SER A 11 1.83 2.61 19.81
CA SER A 11 1.60 1.67 20.92
C SER A 11 0.62 2.17 21.98
N SER A 12 0.38 3.49 22.04
CA SER A 12 -0.53 4.14 22.97
C SER A 12 -1.94 4.27 22.39
N GLY A 13 -2.16 3.85 21.13
CA GLY A 13 -3.43 3.96 20.45
C GLY A 13 -3.70 5.33 19.83
N ASN A 14 -2.68 6.17 19.64
CA ASN A 14 -2.83 7.42 18.89
C ASN A 14 -2.58 7.17 17.40
N GLN A 15 -3.35 7.85 16.54
CA GLN A 15 -3.14 7.78 15.10
C GLN A 15 -1.91 8.61 14.70
N ILE A 16 -0.91 7.96 14.09
CA ILE A 16 0.31 8.60 13.61
C ILE A 16 0.28 8.88 12.10
N GLY A 17 -0.70 8.33 11.39
CA GLY A 17 -0.98 8.68 10.00
C GLY A 17 -1.92 7.70 9.32
N THR A 18 -2.02 7.84 8.00
CA THR A 18 -2.93 7.06 7.16
C THR A 18 -2.23 6.59 5.90
N ILE A 19 -2.38 5.30 5.56
CA ILE A 19 -2.01 4.74 4.25
C ILE A 19 -3.25 4.75 3.37
N SER A 20 -3.17 5.24 2.13
CA SER A 20 -4.31 5.25 1.20
C SER A 20 -3.89 4.91 -0.22
N GLU A 21 -4.72 4.17 -0.95
CA GLU A 21 -4.49 3.85 -2.36
C GLU A 21 -4.75 5.08 -3.25
N ASP A 22 -3.81 5.38 -4.15
CA ASP A 22 -3.84 6.61 -4.93
C ASP A 22 -4.83 6.54 -6.11
N SER A 23 -5.18 5.35 -6.56
CA SER A 23 -5.79 5.17 -7.89
C SER A 23 -7.22 4.62 -7.85
N GLY A 24 -8.20 5.49 -7.58
CA GLY A 24 -9.61 5.11 -7.60
C GLY A 24 -10.11 4.71 -8.99
N LEU A 25 -9.56 5.32 -10.06
CA LEU A 25 -9.94 5.02 -11.45
C LEU A 25 -9.25 3.75 -11.98
N LEU A 26 -7.97 3.52 -11.65
CA LEU A 26 -7.26 2.28 -11.99
C LEU A 26 -7.80 1.08 -11.19
N ALA A 27 -8.34 1.29 -9.99
CA ALA A 27 -9.07 0.26 -9.24
C ALA A 27 -10.34 -0.20 -9.97
N LEU A 28 -11.05 0.72 -10.66
CA LEU A 28 -12.20 0.35 -11.49
C LEU A 28 -11.76 -0.37 -12.77
N VAL A 29 -10.71 0.12 -13.45
CA VAL A 29 -10.15 -0.56 -14.64
C VAL A 29 -9.73 -1.99 -14.32
N ARG A 30 -9.19 -2.22 -13.11
CA ARG A 30 -8.85 -3.56 -12.60
C ARG A 30 -10.02 -4.55 -12.53
N ARG A 31 -11.24 -4.05 -12.37
CA ARG A 31 -12.44 -4.88 -12.22
C ARG A 31 -13.06 -5.29 -13.56
N PHE A 32 -12.83 -4.51 -14.63
CA PHE A 32 -13.52 -4.67 -15.90
C PHE A 32 -12.61 -4.99 -17.09
N VAL A 33 -11.28 -4.92 -16.92
CA VAL A 33 -10.31 -5.21 -18.00
C VAL A 33 -9.57 -6.52 -17.69
N PRO A 34 -9.65 -7.56 -18.56
CA PRO A 34 -8.84 -8.77 -18.42
C PRO A 34 -7.32 -8.44 -18.46
N GLY A 35 -6.53 -9.01 -17.55
CA GLY A 35 -5.07 -8.74 -17.48
C GLY A 35 -4.65 -7.51 -16.66
N SER A 36 -5.62 -6.77 -16.13
CA SER A 36 -5.39 -5.56 -15.34
C SER A 36 -4.77 -5.78 -13.96
N PHE A 37 -4.72 -7.02 -13.47
CA PHE A 37 -3.94 -7.41 -12.29
C PHE A 37 -2.44 -7.12 -12.46
N LEU A 38 -1.95 -6.83 -13.67
CA LEU A 38 -0.57 -6.44 -13.95
C LEU A 38 -0.27 -4.96 -13.69
N PHE A 39 -1.28 -4.12 -13.44
CA PHE A 39 -1.06 -2.70 -13.17
C PHE A 39 -0.49 -2.47 -11.77
N PRO A 40 0.51 -1.59 -11.61
CA PRO A 40 1.09 -1.29 -10.30
C PRO A 40 0.10 -0.58 -9.39
N LYS A 41 0.10 -0.95 -8.10
CA LYS A 41 -0.64 -0.22 -7.06
C LYS A 41 0.29 0.75 -6.35
N ILE A 42 -0.19 1.99 -6.17
CA ILE A 42 0.52 3.02 -5.43
C ILE A 42 -0.29 3.34 -4.18
N CYS A 43 0.33 3.22 -3.02
CA CYS A 43 -0.22 3.69 -1.75
C CYS A 43 0.68 4.77 -1.17
N THR A 44 0.06 5.69 -0.43
CA THR A 44 0.75 6.83 0.15
C THR A 44 0.50 6.89 1.64
N PHE A 45 1.56 7.04 2.44
CA PHE A 45 1.42 7.33 3.86
C PHE A 45 1.40 8.84 4.09
N ASN A 46 0.44 9.31 4.86
CA ASN A 46 0.30 10.71 5.25
C ASN A 46 0.25 10.83 6.79
N GLY A 47 1.35 11.32 7.36
CA GLY A 47 1.54 11.58 8.79
C GLY A 47 2.62 12.64 9.02
N GLY A 48 2.59 13.69 8.19
CA GLY A 48 3.57 14.79 8.17
C GLY A 48 4.51 14.77 6.97
N LYS A 49 4.83 13.59 6.42
CA LYS A 49 5.62 13.42 5.20
C LYS A 49 5.20 12.17 4.40
N PHE A 50 5.49 12.20 3.10
CA PHE A 50 5.01 11.23 2.11
C PHE A 50 5.94 10.01 1.99
N ILE A 51 5.39 8.81 2.21
CA ILE A 51 6.03 7.53 1.85
C ILE A 51 5.25 6.92 0.70
N GLU A 52 5.96 6.40 -0.29
CA GLU A 52 5.38 5.79 -1.48
C GLU A 52 5.59 4.27 -1.46
N PHE A 53 4.50 3.52 -1.53
CA PHE A 53 4.49 2.07 -1.66
C PHE A 53 4.06 1.72 -3.08
N THR A 54 4.97 1.18 -3.87
CA THR A 54 4.74 0.80 -5.27
C THR A 54 4.81 -0.70 -5.40
N GLN A 55 3.65 -1.31 -5.60
CA GLN A 55 3.53 -2.73 -5.83
C GLN A 55 3.82 -3.06 -7.29
N LYS A 56 4.79 -3.96 -7.52
CA LYS A 56 5.03 -4.53 -8.85
C LYS A 56 4.31 -5.87 -8.94
N MET A 57 3.35 -5.96 -9.85
CA MET A 57 2.58 -7.18 -10.04
C MET A 57 3.33 -8.10 -11.01
N ASN A 58 3.93 -9.15 -10.45
CA ASN A 58 4.52 -10.26 -11.18
C ASN A 58 3.78 -11.54 -10.78
N PRO A 59 3.26 -12.34 -11.73
CA PRO A 59 2.38 -13.49 -11.44
C PRO A 59 3.04 -14.59 -10.60
N PHE A 60 4.37 -14.57 -10.46
CA PHE A 60 5.12 -15.55 -9.68
C PHE A 60 5.73 -15.00 -8.39
N VAL A 61 5.90 -13.67 -8.29
CA VAL A 61 6.59 -13.06 -7.14
C VAL A 61 5.91 -11.76 -6.78
N HIS A 62 5.36 -11.72 -5.58
CA HIS A 62 4.79 -10.51 -5.03
C HIS A 62 5.92 -9.59 -4.52
N LYS A 63 6.07 -8.40 -5.12
CA LYS A 63 7.08 -7.41 -4.71
C LYS A 63 6.45 -6.06 -4.43
N MET A 64 6.82 -5.45 -3.31
CA MET A 64 6.47 -4.07 -2.99
C MET A 64 7.75 -3.27 -2.78
N ASN A 65 7.88 -2.19 -3.55
CA ASN A 65 8.96 -1.23 -3.41
C ASN A 65 8.49 -0.08 -2.52
N VAL A 66 9.31 0.31 -1.56
CA VAL A 66 9.00 1.45 -0.69
C VAL A 66 10.10 2.49 -0.81
N THR A 67 9.70 3.73 -1.09
CA THR A 67 10.64 4.84 -1.27
C THR A 67 10.32 5.98 -0.31
N LYS A 68 11.26 6.93 -0.17
CA LYS A 68 11.12 8.12 0.70
C LYS A 68 11.02 7.80 2.20
N ILE A 69 11.51 6.63 2.63
CA ILE A 69 11.50 6.21 4.06
C ILE A 69 12.33 7.17 4.91
N GLN A 70 13.59 7.41 4.54
CA GLN A 70 14.50 8.23 5.34
C GLN A 70 14.05 9.70 5.46
N SER A 71 13.45 10.24 4.39
CA SER A 71 12.94 11.61 4.40
C SER A 71 11.68 11.76 5.24
N SER A 72 10.93 10.68 5.51
CA SER A 72 9.63 10.70 6.18
C SER A 72 9.68 11.01 7.68
N GLY A 73 10.81 10.76 8.36
CA GLY A 73 10.92 10.88 9.81
C GLY A 73 10.21 9.78 10.60
N ILE A 74 9.70 8.74 9.92
CA ILE A 74 9.06 7.58 10.54
C ILE A 74 10.11 6.49 10.76
N ASP A 75 9.98 5.76 11.87
CA ASP A 75 10.81 4.57 12.11
C ASP A 75 10.66 3.58 10.93
N PRO A 76 11.75 3.21 10.23
CA PRO A 76 11.71 2.28 9.11
C PRO A 76 11.05 0.93 9.43
N ARG A 77 11.04 0.51 10.70
CA ARG A 77 10.40 -0.74 11.14
C ARG A 77 8.87 -0.66 11.07
N VAL A 78 8.29 0.51 11.34
CA VAL A 78 6.84 0.74 11.17
C VAL A 78 6.47 0.64 9.69
N VAL A 79 7.31 1.23 8.84
CA VAL A 79 7.13 1.18 7.38
C VAL A 79 7.26 -0.26 6.87
N LEU A 80 8.24 -1.02 7.36
CA LEU A 80 8.41 -2.44 7.04
C LEU A 80 7.19 -3.28 7.47
N ALA A 81 6.72 -3.10 8.71
CA ALA A 81 5.55 -3.81 9.22
C ALA A 81 4.29 -3.52 8.38
N ALA A 82 4.06 -2.24 8.03
CA ALA A 82 2.98 -1.86 7.14
C ALA A 82 3.11 -2.50 5.76
N THR A 83 4.31 -2.54 5.20
CA THR A 83 4.61 -3.19 3.91
C THR A 83 4.27 -4.67 3.95
N MET A 84 4.70 -5.39 5.00
CA MET A 84 4.41 -6.81 5.18
C MET A 84 2.91 -7.08 5.28
N LEU A 85 2.19 -6.23 6.02
CA LEU A 85 0.73 -6.33 6.17
C LEU A 85 0.01 -6.11 4.83
N LEU A 86 0.40 -5.09 4.06
CA LEU A 86 -0.17 -4.82 2.73
C LEU A 86 0.06 -6.00 1.78
N ILE A 87 1.28 -6.56 1.76
CA ILE A 87 1.61 -7.75 0.96
C ILE A 87 0.74 -8.95 1.35
N ALA A 88 0.57 -9.21 2.66
CA ALA A 88 -0.20 -10.34 3.15
C ALA A 88 -1.71 -10.22 2.82
N ILE A 89 -2.27 -9.01 2.94
CA ILE A 89 -3.67 -8.72 2.58
C ILE A 89 -3.89 -8.95 1.08
N GLU A 90 -2.97 -8.47 0.24
CA GLU A 90 -3.10 -8.59 -1.21
C GLU A 90 -2.91 -10.02 -1.72
N GLY A 91 -1.96 -10.77 -1.14
CA GLY A 91 -1.74 -12.18 -1.48
C GLY A 91 -2.99 -13.05 -1.24
N ARG A 92 -3.83 -12.68 -0.28
CA ARG A 92 -5.12 -13.34 -0.01
C ARG A 92 -6.20 -13.01 -1.05
N GLN A 93 -6.16 -11.82 -1.65
CA GLN A 93 -7.18 -11.37 -2.61
C GLN A 93 -7.00 -11.99 -4.01
N GLY A 94 -5.79 -12.41 -4.38
CA GLY A 94 -5.50 -13.04 -5.69
C GLY A 94 -5.70 -14.57 -5.76
N ALA A 95 -6.08 -15.23 -4.66
CA ALA A 95 -6.25 -16.69 -4.58
C ALA A 95 -7.72 -17.15 -4.72
N GLY A 96 -8.60 -16.28 -5.20
CA GLY A 96 -10.02 -16.57 -5.46
C GLY A 96 -10.30 -16.94 -6.91
#